data_AF-A0A937PWU6-F1
#
_entry.id   AF-A0A937PWU6-F1
#
_cell.length_a   1.000
_cell.length_b   1.000
_cell.length_c   1.000
_cell.angle_alpha   90.00
_cell.angle_beta   90.00
_cell.angle_gamma   90.00
#
_symmetry.space_group_name_H-M   'P 1'
#
loop_
_entity.id
_entity.type
_entity.pdbx_description
1 polymer ?
#
loop_
_entity_poly.entity_id
_entity_poly.type
_entity_poly.pdbx_seq_one_letter_code
_entity_poly.pdbx_strand_id
1 'polypeptide(L)' 'MDADTERRTEKRLRYYWPIWFSENFDDALSQGQMVDLCSKGAAFTCYADDSCPHPGQHITARFSIP' A
#
# COMPACT_ATOMS: atom_id res chain seq x y z
N MET A 1 -32.52 6.57 1.04
CA MET A 1 -31.27 6.96 0.37
C MET A 1 -30.18 6.81 1.40
N ASP A 2 -29.53 5.65 1.43
CA ASP A 2 -28.39 5.41 2.32
C ASP A 2 -27.29 6.40 1.98
N ALA A 3 -27.11 7.39 2.85
CA ALA A 3 -25.94 8.25 2.78
C ALA A 3 -24.75 7.37 3.13
N ASP A 4 -23.89 7.11 2.15
CA ASP A 4 -22.58 6.47 2.31
C ASP A 4 -21.92 7.02 3.58
N THR A 5 -21.89 6.20 4.65
CA THR A 5 -21.15 6.46 5.89
C THR A 5 -19.64 6.30 5.63
N GLU A 6 -19.12 7.07 4.67
CA GLU A 6 -17.70 7.17 4.40
C GLU A 6 -17.03 7.88 5.58
N ARG A 7 -16.17 7.14 6.29
CA ARG A 7 -15.42 7.64 7.46
C ARG A 7 -14.07 8.22 7.09
N ARG A 8 -13.60 8.01 5.86
CA ARG A 8 -12.31 8.51 5.39
C ARG A 8 -12.37 10.02 5.19
N THR A 9 -11.34 10.69 5.68
CA THR A 9 -11.19 12.15 5.56
C THR A 9 -10.86 12.62 4.14
N GLU A 10 -10.44 11.70 3.28
CA GLU A 10 -10.03 11.98 1.90
C GLU A 10 -10.44 10.85 0.94
N LYS A 11 -10.68 11.20 -0.32
CA LYS A 11 -10.83 10.22 -1.39
C LYS A 11 -9.47 9.61 -1.70
N ARG A 12 -9.45 8.31 -2.01
CA ARG A 12 -8.24 7.61 -2.43
C ARG A 12 -8.20 7.49 -3.96
N LEU A 13 -7.05 7.79 -4.55
CA LEU A 13 -6.78 7.54 -5.95
C LEU A 13 -6.62 6.03 -6.13
N ARG A 14 -7.51 5.40 -6.91
CA ARG A 14 -7.41 3.97 -7.24
C ARG A 14 -6.50 3.81 -8.46
N TYR A 15 -5.41 3.07 -8.29
CA TYR A 15 -4.44 2.87 -9.34
C TYR A 15 -3.73 1.54 -9.18
N TYR A 16 -3.59 0.80 -10.28
CA TYR A 16 -3.05 -0.55 -10.29
C TYR A 16 -1.63 -0.55 -10.84
N TRP A 17 -0.67 -0.10 -10.01
CA TRP A 17 0.76 -0.08 -10.34
C TRP A 17 1.63 -0.92 -9.41
N PRO A 18 2.81 -1.36 -9.86
CA PRO A 18 3.73 -2.10 -9.02
C PRO A 18 4.20 -1.22 -7.84
N ILE A 19 4.28 -1.85 -6.68
CA ILE A 19 4.90 -1.29 -5.48
C ILE A 19 6.00 -2.27 -5.04
N TRP A 20 7.11 -1.72 -4.59
CA TRP A 20 8.19 -2.48 -3.97
C TRP A 20 8.26 -2.13 -2.50
N PHE A 21 8.46 -3.12 -1.65
CA PHE A 21 8.50 -2.89 -0.22
C PHE A 21 9.50 -3.83 0.47
N SER A 22 10.01 -3.37 1.60
CA SER A 22 10.89 -4.11 2.50
C SER A 22 10.89 -3.47 3.88
N GLU A 23 11.42 -4.15 4.89
CA GLU A 23 11.66 -3.54 6.20
C GLU A 23 12.78 -2.48 6.12
N ASN A 24 13.88 -2.80 5.41
CA ASN A 24 14.99 -1.87 5.19
C ASN A 24 15.27 -1.65 3.70
N PHE A 25 15.72 -0.44 3.34
CA PHE A 25 16.09 -0.09 1.96
C PHE A 25 17.22 -0.93 1.37
N ASP A 26 18.07 -1.50 2.21
CA ASP A 26 19.23 -2.30 1.79
C ASP A 26 18.87 -3.78 1.51
N ASP A 27 17.65 -4.20 1.88
CA ASP A 27 17.19 -5.57 1.70
C ASP A 27 16.61 -5.81 0.29
N ALA A 28 16.47 -7.08 -0.06
CA ALA A 28 15.76 -7.48 -1.26
C ALA A 28 14.31 -6.94 -1.21
N LEU A 29 13.93 -6.18 -2.24
CA LEU A 29 12.60 -5.61 -2.33
C LEU A 29 11.60 -6.68 -2.78
N SER A 30 10.56 -6.89 -1.98
CA SER A 30 9.39 -7.66 -2.37
C SER A 30 8.48 -6.83 -3.26
N GLN A 31 7.85 -7.50 -4.23
CA GLN A 31 6.92 -6.86 -5.15
C GLN A 31 5.48 -7.08 -4.70
N GLY A 32 4.69 -6.01 -4.76
CA GLY A 32 3.25 -6.00 -4.57
C GLY A 32 2.55 -5.20 -5.66
N GLN A 33 1.23 -5.05 -5.49
CA GLN A 33 0.36 -4.35 -6.42
C GLN A 33 -0.43 -3.29 -5.67
N MET A 34 -0.18 -2.01 -5.98
CA MET A 34 -0.96 -0.88 -5.45
C MET A 34 -2.42 -1.06 -5.84
N VAL A 35 -3.32 -0.74 -4.91
CA VAL A 35 -4.78 -0.74 -5.10
C VAL A 35 -5.33 0.68 -4.98
N ASP A 36 -4.92 1.39 -3.93
CA ASP A 36 -5.26 2.79 -3.75
C ASP A 36 -4.21 3.57 -2.94
N LEU A 37 -4.19 4.89 -3.14
CA LEU A 37 -3.28 5.81 -2.48
C LEU A 37 -4.00 7.10 -2.10
N CYS A 38 -3.60 7.67 -0.98
CA CYS A 38 -3.99 9.00 -0.54
C CYS A 38 -2.84 9.66 0.21
N SER A 39 -3.01 10.92 0.64
CA SER A 39 -1.91 11.69 1.24
C SER A 39 -1.37 11.06 2.53
N LYS A 40 -2.21 10.30 3.25
CA LYS A 40 -1.86 9.68 4.54
C LYS A 40 -1.63 8.17 4.50
N GLY A 41 -1.75 7.52 3.34
CA GLY A 41 -1.48 6.09 3.26
C GLY A 41 -1.81 5.44 1.92
N ALA A 42 -1.33 4.21 1.78
CA ALA A 42 -1.53 3.36 0.61
C ALA A 42 -2.18 2.04 1.02
N ALA A 43 -2.87 1.38 0.10
CA ALA A 43 -3.22 -0.03 0.20
C ALA A 43 -2.69 -0.76 -1.02
N PHE A 44 -2.10 -1.92 -0.78
CA PHE A 44 -1.54 -2.78 -1.82
C PHE A 44 -1.75 -4.24 -1.45
N THR A 45 -1.68 -5.12 -2.44
CA THR A 45 -1.62 -6.56 -2.23
C THR A 45 -0.18 -7.05 -2.32
N CYS A 46 0.15 -8.10 -1.58
CA CYS A 46 1.42 -8.81 -1.64
C CYS A 46 1.16 -10.32 -1.59
N TYR A 47 2.18 -11.11 -1.88
CA TYR A 47 2.11 -12.56 -1.74
C TYR A 47 2.12 -12.94 -0.25
N ALA A 48 1.38 -14.00 0.09
CA ALA A 48 1.36 -14.57 1.43
C ALA A 48 2.57 -15.50 1.65
N ASP A 49 3.77 -14.92 1.61
CA ASP A 49 5.04 -15.58 1.87
C ASP A 49 5.78 -14.92 3.05
N ASP A 50 7.03 -15.33 3.29
CA ASP A 50 7.86 -14.83 4.40
C ASP A 50 8.13 -13.32 4.33
N SER A 51 7.88 -12.67 3.19
CA SER A 51 8.01 -11.23 3.03
C SER A 51 6.73 -10.46 3.31
N CYS A 52 5.61 -11.14 3.56
CA CYS A 52 4.33 -10.51 3.86
C CYS A 52 4.40 -9.70 5.17
N PRO A 53 4.16 -8.37 5.14
CA PRO A 53 4.25 -7.55 6.32
C PRO A 53 3.21 -7.92 7.38
N HIS A 54 3.56 -7.74 8.66
CA HIS A 54 2.65 -7.95 9.77
C HIS A 54 2.03 -6.64 10.28
N PRO A 55 0.83 -6.68 10.90
CA PRO A 55 0.22 -5.49 11.46
C PRO A 55 1.13 -4.78 12.46
N GLY A 56 1.37 -3.48 12.24
CA GLY A 56 2.26 -2.65 13.07
C GLY A 56 3.74 -2.69 12.69
N GLN A 57 4.13 -3.51 11.71
CA GLN A 57 5.49 -3.50 11.16
C GLN A 57 5.72 -2.20 10.38
N HIS A 58 6.88 -1.58 10.61
CA HIS A 58 7.33 -0.46 9.79
C HIS A 58 7.96 -1.02 8.53
N ILE A 59 7.46 -0.57 7.38
CA ILE A 59 8.02 -0.91 6.08
C ILE A 59 8.35 0.36 5.32
N THR A 60 9.34 0.24 4.47
CA THR A 60 9.61 1.18 3.40
C THR A 60 8.89 0.73 2.15
N ALA A 61 8.19 1.64 1.49
CA ALA A 61 7.55 1.39 0.21
C ALA A 61 8.08 2.34 -0.87
N ARG A 62 8.39 1.77 -2.03
CA ARG A 62 8.81 2.48 -3.24
C ARG A 62 7.79 2.22 -4.34
N PHE A 63 7.24 3.28 -4.91
CA PHE A 63 6.30 3.23 -6.02
C PHE A 63 6.45 4.50 -6.87
N SER A 64 5.95 4.44 -8.10
CA SER A 64 5.89 5.59 -9.00
C SER A 64 4.43 6.03 -9.14
N ILE A 65 4.21 7.35 -9.11
CA ILE A 65 2.93 7.96 -9.47
C ILE A 65 3.13 8.59 -10.87
N PRO A 66 2.25 8.34 -11.85
CA PRO A 66 2.30 8.98 -13.16
C PRO A 66 2.04 10.49 -13.10
#